data_AF-A0A7L2YQV2-F1
#
_entry.id   AF-A0A7L2YQV2-F1
#
_cell.length_a   1.000
_cell.length_b   1.000
_cell.length_c   1.000
_cell.angle_alpha   90.00
_cell.angle_beta   90.00
_cell.angle_gamma   90.00
#
_symmetry.space_group_name_H-M   'P 1'
#
loop_
_entity.id
_entity.type
_entity.pdbx_description
1 polymer ?
#
loop_
_entity_poly.entity_id
_entity_poly.type
_entity_poly.pdbx_seq_one_letter_code
_entity_poly.pdbx_strand_id
1 'polypeptide(L)'
;RYHCWNESWMARRDLNQCCGDWQCLDPTPLETGRGSACSGPTWVRSIREGELDLDYDGHHMFSRVNSNYVGWLAQNNAKKTKFFCDPWPCGQHLITKRVGSEQFEDITGAYKYELGSVKNKEAYYRAYRRIHPGYCNASNCHIDRELSSLKNPFLSDSGINMRLKMANCPMYGEDVQLHWLLENLRSENKTLKFNLSAQIITYSGCPMDQFWKDSVNVTLGPREVKKIPLCISYSQYGPYLYDHNIMKVVAVSDPECGEVLMVSRDIVINRPPVIVKLLSQPRLKVPCTAEISFCNPLQEDMKNCVMTLEGCGLFKEPMTIDLGTLASNQQARTIVEFTPYRLGSHRLLANLGCHKF
;
A
#
# COMPACT_ATOMS: atom_id res chain seq x y z
N ARG A 1 -0.98 -0.63 0.17
CA ARG A 1 -0.31 0.63 -0.24
C ARG A 1 1.16 0.34 -0.44
N TYR A 2 1.81 1.08 -1.33
CA TYR A 2 3.24 0.94 -1.59
C TYR A 2 3.80 2.28 -2.07
N HIS A 3 5.13 2.37 -2.07
CA HIS A 3 5.89 3.44 -2.70
C HIS A 3 7.05 2.80 -3.46
N CYS A 4 7.36 3.30 -4.65
CA CYS A 4 8.46 2.80 -5.45
C CYS A 4 9.55 3.87 -5.56
N TRP A 5 10.80 3.43 -5.52
CA TRP A 5 11.98 4.24 -5.77
C TRP A 5 12.99 3.40 -6.55
N ASN A 6 14.14 3.99 -6.87
CA ASN A 6 15.21 3.34 -7.63
C ASN A 6 16.44 3.10 -6.76
N GLU A 7 17.19 2.06 -7.08
CA GLU A 7 18.55 1.87 -6.58
C GLU A 7 19.55 1.94 -7.74
N SER A 8 20.67 2.62 -7.51
CA SER A 8 21.79 2.67 -8.45
C SER A 8 23.06 2.19 -7.78
N TRP A 9 23.82 1.34 -8.47
CA TRP A 9 25.11 0.86 -7.99
C TRP A 9 26.22 1.83 -8.40
N MET A 10 26.79 2.54 -7.43
CA MET A 10 27.90 3.47 -7.68
C MET A 10 28.77 3.66 -6.43
N ALA A 11 29.99 4.13 -6.62
CA ALA A 11 30.86 4.54 -5.52
C ALA A 11 30.58 5.99 -5.12
N ARG A 12 30.58 6.30 -3.83
CA ARG A 12 30.42 7.66 -3.29
C ARG A 12 31.76 8.23 -2.83
N ARG A 13 32.56 8.74 -3.77
CA ARG A 13 33.89 9.33 -3.48
C ARG A 13 33.78 10.56 -2.57
N ASP A 14 32.68 11.29 -2.65
CA ASP A 14 32.31 12.38 -1.76
C ASP A 14 32.16 11.92 -0.30
N LEU A 15 31.83 10.64 -0.07
CA LEU A 15 31.73 10.01 1.25
C LEU A 15 32.94 9.14 1.60
N ASN A 16 34.06 9.33 0.90
CA ASN A 16 35.26 8.48 1.00
C ASN A 16 34.99 6.98 0.75
N GLN A 17 33.93 6.66 0.01
CA GLN A 17 33.62 5.30 -0.40
C GLN A 17 34.30 5.00 -1.75
N CYS A 18 35.30 4.13 -1.74
CA CYS A 18 36.08 3.80 -2.94
C CYS A 18 35.48 2.65 -3.77
N CYS A 19 34.61 1.82 -3.19
CA CYS A 19 33.93 0.71 -3.87
C CYS A 19 32.46 1.07 -4.14
N GLY A 20 31.90 0.50 -5.22
CA GLY A 20 30.48 0.66 -5.53
C GLY A 20 29.60 -0.05 -4.51
N ASP A 21 28.46 0.57 -4.20
CA ASP A 21 27.39 -0.01 -3.37
C ASP A 21 26.04 0.61 -3.78
N TRP A 22 24.93 0.06 -3.26
CA TRP A 22 23.59 0.52 -3.59
C TRP A 22 23.27 1.90 -3.01
N GLN A 23 22.78 2.78 -3.87
CA GLN A 23 22.32 4.12 -3.55
C GLN A 23 20.83 4.25 -3.87
N CYS A 24 20.03 4.61 -2.89
CA CYS A 24 18.62 4.91 -3.04
C CYS A 24 18.43 6.28 -3.73
N LEU A 25 17.54 6.33 -4.71
CA LEU A 25 17.15 7.52 -5.48
C LEU A 25 15.62 7.53 -5.59
N ASP A 26 14.99 8.59 -5.12
CA ASP A 26 13.54 8.75 -5.20
C ASP A 26 13.20 9.97 -6.07
N PRO A 27 12.87 9.76 -7.36
CA PRO A 27 12.50 10.85 -8.25
C PRO A 27 11.06 11.35 -8.00
N THR A 28 10.31 10.72 -7.08
CA THR A 28 8.97 11.18 -6.71
C THR A 28 9.10 12.49 -5.95
N PRO A 29 8.61 13.62 -6.49
CA PRO A 29 8.82 14.91 -5.85
C PRO A 29 8.11 14.96 -4.49
N LEU A 30 8.84 15.41 -3.47
CA LEU A 30 8.32 15.75 -2.16
C LEU A 30 8.09 17.26 -2.11
N GLU A 31 6.86 17.66 -1.87
CA GLU A 31 6.53 19.06 -1.62
C GLU A 31 7.12 19.49 -0.26
N THR A 32 8.10 20.39 -0.31
CA THR A 32 8.70 20.99 0.88
C THR A 32 8.30 22.46 0.98
N GLY A 33 8.47 23.07 2.16
CA GLY A 33 8.27 24.51 2.33
C GLY A 33 9.21 25.39 1.47
N ARG A 34 10.17 24.80 0.74
CA ARG A 34 11.10 25.47 -0.17
C ARG A 34 10.86 25.11 -1.65
N GLY A 35 9.80 24.38 -1.96
CA GLY A 35 9.48 23.87 -3.31
C GLY A 35 9.54 22.34 -3.39
N SER A 36 9.39 21.82 -4.62
CA SER A 36 9.42 20.39 -4.89
C SER A 36 10.87 19.87 -4.97
N ALA A 37 11.19 18.82 -4.21
CA ALA A 37 12.53 18.23 -4.18
C ALA A 37 12.46 16.70 -4.34
N CYS A 38 13.38 16.14 -5.12
CA CYS A 38 13.61 14.70 -5.19
C CYS A 38 14.66 14.29 -4.13
N SER A 39 14.72 13.00 -3.77
CA SER A 39 15.66 12.52 -2.76
C SER A 39 16.79 11.67 -3.32
N GLY A 40 17.98 11.86 -2.76
CA GLY A 40 19.16 11.03 -3.00
C GLY A 40 20.19 11.65 -3.96
N PRO A 41 21.29 10.92 -4.27
CA PRO A 41 21.57 9.55 -3.86
C PRO A 41 21.85 9.43 -2.35
N THR A 42 21.25 8.42 -1.73
CA THR A 42 21.47 8.07 -0.31
C THR A 42 22.03 6.66 -0.22
N TRP A 43 23.15 6.47 0.47
CA TRP A 43 23.72 5.14 0.65
C TRP A 43 22.77 4.21 1.43
N VAL A 44 22.41 3.06 0.87
CA VAL A 44 21.45 2.13 1.53
C VAL A 44 21.96 1.68 2.89
N ARG A 45 23.27 1.51 3.05
CA ARG A 45 23.88 1.13 4.32
C ARG A 45 23.73 2.20 5.40
N SER A 46 23.89 3.48 5.05
CA SER A 46 23.78 4.56 6.04
C SER A 46 22.34 4.67 6.58
N ILE A 47 21.34 4.39 5.72
CA ILE A 47 19.94 4.26 6.14
C ILE A 47 19.81 3.10 7.15
N ARG A 48 20.39 1.93 6.87
CA ARG A 48 20.34 0.80 7.79
C ARG A 48 21.02 1.08 9.13
N GLU A 49 22.13 1.80 9.11
CA GLU A 49 22.88 2.17 10.31
C GLU A 49 22.31 3.41 11.03
N GLY A 50 21.42 4.18 10.42
CA GLY A 50 20.97 5.46 10.96
C GLY A 50 22.06 6.54 10.97
N GLU A 51 23.06 6.43 10.08
CA GLU A 51 24.17 7.38 9.92
C GLU A 51 23.82 8.44 8.88
N LEU A 52 22.94 9.37 9.26
CA LEU A 52 22.28 10.28 8.32
C LEU A 52 23.00 11.62 8.10
N ASP A 53 24.25 11.72 8.54
CA ASP A 53 25.04 12.97 8.54
C ASP A 53 25.71 13.27 7.20
N LEU A 54 26.02 12.22 6.45
CA LEU A 54 26.87 12.29 5.27
C LEU A 54 26.05 12.30 3.98
N ASP A 55 24.87 11.71 3.99
CA ASP A 55 24.05 11.50 2.81
C ASP A 55 22.99 12.59 2.59
N TYR A 56 22.72 12.86 1.32
CA TYR A 56 21.55 13.63 0.91
C TYR A 56 20.28 12.91 1.37
N ASP A 57 19.38 13.65 2.01
CA ASP A 57 18.00 13.24 2.30
C ASP A 57 17.82 11.93 3.07
N GLY A 58 18.87 11.44 3.74
CA GLY A 58 18.84 10.15 4.43
C GLY A 58 17.74 10.06 5.50
N HIS A 59 17.41 11.19 6.12
CA HIS A 59 16.30 11.31 7.07
C HIS A 59 14.93 10.99 6.47
N HIS A 60 14.67 11.38 5.22
CA HIS A 60 13.40 11.08 4.55
C HIS A 60 13.26 9.57 4.32
N MET A 61 14.30 8.92 3.79
CA MET A 61 14.25 7.49 3.51
C MET A 61 14.24 6.66 4.81
N PHE A 62 15.06 7.03 5.79
CA PHE A 62 15.05 6.39 7.11
C PHE A 62 13.66 6.47 7.75
N SER A 63 13.02 7.64 7.71
CA SER A 63 11.67 7.84 8.25
C SER A 63 10.66 6.97 7.49
N ARG A 64 10.73 6.90 6.16
CA ARG A 64 9.80 6.11 5.34
C ARG A 64 9.80 4.63 5.73
N VAL A 65 10.95 4.06 6.06
CA VAL A 65 11.09 2.62 6.36
C VAL A 65 11.04 2.27 7.86
N ASN A 66 11.22 3.25 8.76
CA ASN A 66 11.25 3.06 10.23
C ASN A 66 10.16 3.83 11.01
N SER A 67 9.28 4.59 10.36
CA SER A 67 8.21 5.32 11.06
C SER A 67 7.22 4.39 11.76
N ASN A 68 6.68 4.89 12.87
CA ASN A 68 5.57 4.26 13.58
C ASN A 68 4.25 4.94 13.22
N TYR A 69 3.17 4.18 13.29
CA TYR A 69 1.82 4.70 13.13
C TYR A 69 1.24 5.13 14.48
N VAL A 70 0.79 6.38 14.60
CA VAL A 70 0.11 6.89 15.80
C VAL A 70 -1.25 7.47 15.41
N GLY A 71 -2.29 7.02 16.10
CA GLY A 71 -3.67 7.41 15.87
C GLY A 71 -4.15 8.46 16.88
N TRP A 72 -4.80 9.51 16.39
CA TRP A 72 -5.42 10.54 17.23
C TRP A 72 -6.87 10.75 16.82
N LEU A 73 -7.76 10.82 17.81
CA LEU A 73 -9.13 11.31 17.68
C LEU A 73 -9.14 12.81 17.98
N ALA A 74 -9.66 13.61 17.06
CA ALA A 74 -9.88 15.03 17.28
C ALA A 74 -11.39 15.30 17.44
N GLN A 75 -11.78 15.86 18.58
CA GLN A 75 -13.16 16.30 18.83
C GLN A 75 -13.21 17.84 18.81
N ASN A 76 -14.02 18.42 17.93
CA ASN A 76 -14.32 19.85 17.84
C ASN A 76 -13.08 20.77 18.00
N ASN A 77 -11.99 20.42 17.33
CA ASN A 77 -10.72 21.15 17.23
C ASN A 77 -9.95 21.49 18.53
N ALA A 78 -10.40 21.09 19.72
CA ALA A 78 -9.73 21.49 20.97
C ALA A 78 -8.96 20.37 21.68
N LYS A 79 -9.43 19.11 21.62
CA LYS A 79 -8.79 17.98 22.32
C LYS A 79 -8.46 16.84 21.35
N LYS A 80 -7.17 16.47 21.32
CA LYS A 80 -6.69 15.25 20.67
C LYS A 80 -6.49 14.17 21.71
N THR A 81 -7.18 13.05 21.57
CA THR A 81 -6.99 11.87 22.42
C THR A 81 -6.50 10.71 21.58
N LYS A 82 -5.66 9.86 22.16
CA LYS A 82 -5.30 8.61 21.50
C LYS A 82 -6.43 7.60 21.63
N PHE A 83 -6.64 6.82 20.59
CA PHE A 83 -7.56 5.70 20.61
C PHE A 83 -6.77 4.38 20.70
N PHE A 84 -7.43 3.36 21.22
CA PHE A 84 -6.93 1.99 21.25
C PHE A 84 -6.95 1.42 19.84
N CYS A 85 -5.78 1.02 19.35
CA CYS A 85 -5.61 0.38 18.05
C CYS A 85 -4.32 -0.42 18.03
N ASP A 86 -4.34 -1.55 17.31
CA ASP A 86 -3.13 -2.32 17.08
C ASP A 86 -2.20 -1.56 16.13
N PRO A 87 -0.90 -1.43 16.45
CA PRO A 87 0.04 -0.70 15.62
C PRO A 87 0.28 -1.41 14.29
N TRP A 88 0.38 -0.62 13.22
CA TRP A 88 0.80 -1.11 11.90
C TRP A 88 2.23 -0.64 11.61
N PRO A 89 3.24 -1.53 11.61
CA PRO A 89 4.61 -1.12 11.34
C PRO A 89 4.75 -0.65 9.88
N CYS A 90 5.49 0.44 9.65
CA CYS A 90 5.84 0.88 8.29
C CYS A 90 7.01 0.07 7.72
N GLY A 91 7.08 0.01 6.39
CA GLY A 91 8.15 -0.66 5.66
C GLY A 91 8.29 -2.15 5.98
N GLN A 92 7.19 -2.89 6.09
CA GLN A 92 7.23 -4.32 6.48
C GLN A 92 7.99 -5.18 5.47
N HIS A 93 7.80 -4.91 4.18
CA HIS A 93 8.45 -5.61 3.08
C HIS A 93 8.96 -4.58 2.09
N LEU A 94 10.27 -4.60 1.85
CA LEU A 94 10.92 -3.94 0.73
C LEU A 94 11.34 -5.04 -0.23
N ILE A 95 10.84 -4.97 -1.46
CA ILE A 95 11.04 -6.02 -2.45
C ILE A 95 11.55 -5.45 -3.77
N THR A 96 12.37 -6.23 -4.45
CA THR A 96 12.79 -5.97 -5.82
C THR A 96 12.60 -7.21 -6.68
N LYS A 97 12.74 -7.08 -8.00
CA LYS A 97 12.70 -8.23 -8.92
C LYS A 97 14.03 -8.99 -8.80
N ARG A 98 13.96 -10.30 -8.56
CA ARG A 98 15.16 -11.16 -8.49
C ARG A 98 15.87 -11.22 -9.84
N VAL A 99 17.20 -11.23 -9.80
CA VAL A 99 18.04 -11.42 -11.00
C VAL A 99 17.66 -12.70 -11.73
N GLY A 100 17.38 -12.59 -13.03
CA GLY A 100 17.06 -13.73 -13.90
C GLY A 100 15.70 -14.40 -13.66
N SER A 101 14.81 -13.84 -12.82
CA SER A 101 13.53 -14.45 -12.47
C SER A 101 12.39 -13.43 -12.33
N GLU A 102 11.14 -13.87 -12.40
CA GLU A 102 9.94 -13.06 -12.11
C GLU A 102 9.55 -13.06 -10.63
N GLN A 103 10.28 -13.79 -9.81
CA GLN A 103 10.07 -13.79 -8.37
C GLN A 103 10.62 -12.51 -7.73
N PHE A 104 10.01 -12.17 -6.60
CA PHE A 104 10.48 -11.08 -5.76
C PHE A 104 11.69 -11.54 -4.93
N GLU A 105 12.54 -10.58 -4.60
CA GLU A 105 13.63 -10.67 -3.65
C GLU A 105 13.36 -9.68 -2.51
N ASP A 106 13.39 -10.16 -1.26
CA ASP A 106 13.20 -9.31 -0.09
C ASP A 106 14.54 -8.66 0.29
N ILE A 107 14.56 -7.33 0.21
CA ILE A 107 15.71 -6.48 0.51
C ILE A 107 15.52 -5.68 1.80
N THR A 108 14.51 -6.00 2.61
CA THR A 108 14.20 -5.30 3.87
C THR A 108 15.40 -5.24 4.80
N GLY A 109 16.15 -6.34 4.90
CA GLY A 109 17.37 -6.43 5.71
C GLY A 109 18.51 -5.54 5.24
N ALA A 110 18.47 -5.04 3.99
CA ALA A 110 19.46 -4.08 3.48
C ALA A 110 19.20 -2.67 4.02
N TYR A 111 17.94 -2.32 4.31
CA TYR A 111 17.53 -0.98 4.76
C TYR A 111 17.33 -0.84 6.26
N LYS A 112 17.05 -1.95 6.96
CA LYS A 112 16.84 -1.92 8.41
C LYS A 112 17.14 -3.25 9.05
N TYR A 113 17.50 -3.16 10.32
CA TYR A 113 17.62 -4.32 11.20
C TYR A 113 16.26 -4.86 11.62
N GLU A 114 16.24 -6.13 12.04
CA GLU A 114 15.05 -6.79 12.57
C GLU A 114 14.45 -5.97 13.73
N LEU A 115 13.13 -5.75 13.67
CA LEU A 115 12.43 -4.93 14.64
C LEU A 115 12.63 -5.47 16.06
N GLY A 116 13.06 -4.60 16.98
CA GLY A 116 13.30 -4.97 18.38
C GLY A 116 14.71 -5.49 18.68
N SER A 117 15.52 -5.79 17.66
CA SER A 117 16.93 -6.14 17.85
C SER A 117 17.75 -4.98 18.44
N VAL A 118 18.86 -5.29 19.11
CA VAL A 118 19.77 -4.27 19.69
C VAL A 118 20.25 -3.31 18.61
N LYS A 119 20.69 -3.85 17.46
CA LYS A 119 21.15 -3.05 16.32
C LYS A 119 20.06 -2.14 15.74
N ASN A 120 18.81 -2.61 15.69
CA ASN A 120 17.68 -1.78 15.26
C ASN A 120 17.48 -0.57 16.20
N LYS A 121 17.53 -0.79 17.51
CA LYS A 121 17.42 0.30 18.50
C LYS A 121 18.58 1.29 18.39
N GLU A 122 19.82 0.79 18.28
CA GLU A 122 21.01 1.63 18.13
C GLU A 122 20.92 2.52 16.88
N ALA A 123 20.59 1.93 15.72
CA ALA A 123 20.39 2.67 14.48
C ALA A 123 19.26 3.71 14.61
N TYR A 124 18.15 3.34 15.24
CA TYR A 124 17.04 4.26 15.49
C TYR A 124 17.44 5.44 16.38
N TYR A 125 18.17 5.21 17.47
CA TYR A 125 18.63 6.31 18.33
C TYR A 125 19.62 7.22 17.61
N ARG A 126 20.54 6.68 16.79
CA ARG A 126 21.45 7.49 15.97
C ARG A 126 20.66 8.39 15.03
N ALA A 127 19.74 7.82 14.25
CA ALA A 127 18.90 8.56 13.33
C ALA A 127 18.01 9.60 14.06
N TYR A 128 17.35 9.22 15.15
CA TYR A 128 16.42 10.08 15.89
C TYR A 128 17.09 11.38 16.36
N ARG A 129 18.32 11.31 16.87
CA ARG A 129 19.09 12.49 17.29
C ARG A 129 19.45 13.43 16.15
N ARG A 130 19.58 12.90 14.92
CA ARG A 130 19.86 13.69 13.71
C ARG A 130 18.60 14.31 13.15
N ILE A 131 17.51 13.54 13.12
CA ILE A 131 16.21 13.99 12.60
C ILE A 131 15.56 15.02 13.54
N HIS A 132 15.78 14.90 14.86
CA HIS A 132 15.23 15.79 15.86
C HIS A 132 16.37 16.52 16.60
N PRO A 133 16.79 17.71 16.13
CA PRO A 133 17.92 18.45 16.71
C PRO A 133 17.83 18.72 18.20
N GLY A 134 16.61 18.87 18.75
CA GLY A 134 16.37 19.02 20.18
C GLY A 134 16.77 17.81 21.04
N TYR A 135 17.08 16.67 20.42
CA TYR A 135 17.50 15.44 21.09
C TYR A 135 18.98 15.10 20.84
N CYS A 136 19.78 16.00 20.27
CA CYS A 136 21.17 15.73 19.91
C CYS A 136 22.02 15.15 21.07
N ASN A 137 21.80 15.64 22.29
CA ASN A 137 22.48 15.19 23.52
C ASN A 137 21.58 14.31 24.42
N ALA A 138 20.42 13.89 23.93
CA ALA A 138 19.50 13.07 24.71
C ALA A 138 20.06 11.66 24.90
N SER A 139 19.96 11.14 26.12
CA SER A 139 20.22 9.73 26.41
C SER A 139 19.19 8.84 25.72
N ASN A 140 19.52 7.57 25.49
CA ASN A 140 18.57 6.59 24.93
C ASN A 140 17.29 6.51 25.78
N CYS A 141 17.41 6.59 27.11
CA CYS A 141 16.26 6.53 28.01
C CYS A 141 15.32 7.74 27.91
N HIS A 142 15.83 8.92 27.53
CA HIS A 142 14.98 10.08 27.25
C HIS A 142 14.20 9.87 25.96
N ILE A 143 14.86 9.40 24.90
CA ILE A 143 14.21 9.07 23.62
C ILE A 143 13.14 7.98 23.83
N ASP A 144 13.44 6.92 24.58
CA ASP A 144 12.48 5.85 24.87
C ASP A 144 11.23 6.33 25.60
N ARG A 145 11.38 7.31 26.50
CA ARG A 145 10.26 7.90 27.23
C ARG A 145 9.32 8.63 26.27
N GLU A 146 9.88 9.40 25.33
CA GLU A 146 9.11 10.10 24.31
C GLU A 146 8.44 9.12 23.35
N LEU A 147 9.17 8.12 22.84
CA LEU A 147 8.58 7.11 21.96
C LEU A 147 7.46 6.33 22.66
N SER A 148 7.62 6.03 23.95
CA SER A 148 6.59 5.35 24.75
C SER A 148 5.38 6.25 24.97
N SER A 149 5.58 7.56 25.17
CA SER A 149 4.50 8.55 25.26
C SER A 149 3.72 8.65 23.96
N LEU A 150 4.34 8.32 22.81
CA LEU A 150 3.76 8.36 21.46
C LEU A 150 3.09 7.05 21.03
N LYS A 151 3.29 5.91 21.70
CA LYS A 151 2.62 4.64 21.35
C LYS A 151 1.09 4.72 21.45
N ASN A 152 0.42 3.99 20.55
CA ASN A 152 -1.00 3.71 20.71
C ASN A 152 -1.19 2.65 21.81
N PRO A 153 -2.21 2.76 22.65
CA PRO A 153 -2.59 1.66 23.52
C PRO A 153 -3.15 0.50 22.66
N PHE A 154 -2.84 -0.74 23.04
CA PHE A 154 -3.28 -1.91 22.28
C PHE A 154 -4.75 -2.20 22.53
N LEU A 155 -5.47 -2.71 21.54
CA LEU A 155 -6.89 -3.07 21.71
C LEU A 155 -7.09 -4.01 22.91
N SER A 156 -6.19 -4.97 23.11
CA SER A 156 -6.21 -5.89 24.26
C SER A 156 -6.23 -5.20 25.62
N ASP A 157 -5.61 -4.04 25.76
CA ASP A 157 -5.52 -3.30 27.02
C ASP A 157 -6.89 -2.77 27.44
N SER A 158 -7.72 -2.39 26.47
CA SER A 158 -9.14 -2.02 26.68
C SER A 158 -10.03 -3.20 27.09
N GLY A 159 -9.52 -4.43 26.97
CA GLY A 159 -10.30 -5.65 27.18
C GLY A 159 -11.22 -6.02 26.01
N ILE A 160 -11.06 -5.40 24.84
CA ILE A 160 -11.80 -5.73 23.63
C ILE A 160 -10.80 -5.98 22.49
N ASN A 161 -10.94 -7.09 21.78
CA ASN A 161 -10.18 -7.37 20.57
C ASN A 161 -11.07 -7.18 19.33
N MET A 162 -10.55 -6.54 18.29
CA MET A 162 -11.31 -6.19 17.08
C MET A 162 -10.50 -6.44 15.82
N ARG A 163 -11.10 -7.13 14.82
CA ARG A 163 -10.44 -7.38 13.52
C ARG A 163 -11.44 -7.35 12.39
N LEU A 164 -11.09 -6.68 11.29
CA LEU A 164 -11.80 -6.79 10.01
C LEU A 164 -11.13 -7.89 9.18
N LYS A 165 -11.87 -8.93 8.78
CA LYS A 165 -11.40 -10.01 7.89
C LYS A 165 -12.15 -9.98 6.57
N MET A 166 -11.47 -10.21 5.45
CA MET A 166 -12.14 -10.38 4.15
C MET A 166 -13.01 -11.63 4.15
N ALA A 167 -14.21 -11.53 3.60
CA ALA A 167 -15.06 -12.67 3.26
C ALA A 167 -14.87 -13.10 1.81
N ASN A 168 -14.52 -12.16 0.91
CA ASN A 168 -14.22 -12.39 -0.49
C ASN A 168 -12.94 -11.66 -0.95
N CYS A 169 -12.52 -11.92 -2.19
CA CYS A 169 -11.46 -11.17 -2.88
C CYS A 169 -12.11 -10.35 -4.00
N PRO A 170 -12.65 -9.15 -3.71
CA PRO A 170 -13.56 -8.47 -4.62
C PRO A 170 -12.88 -8.09 -5.93
N MET A 171 -13.50 -8.46 -7.04
CA MET A 171 -13.17 -7.96 -8.37
C MET A 171 -13.91 -6.66 -8.65
N TYR A 172 -13.41 -5.86 -9.59
CA TYR A 172 -14.07 -4.65 -10.05
C TYR A 172 -15.48 -4.99 -10.56
N GLY A 173 -16.53 -4.42 -9.95
CA GLY A 173 -17.93 -4.74 -10.24
C GLY A 173 -18.64 -5.60 -9.18
N GLU A 174 -17.91 -6.25 -8.27
CA GLU A 174 -18.47 -7.13 -7.24
C GLU A 174 -18.66 -6.44 -5.89
N ASP A 175 -19.62 -6.88 -5.09
CA ASP A 175 -19.76 -6.35 -3.73
C ASP A 175 -18.55 -6.72 -2.84
N VAL A 176 -18.16 -5.80 -1.97
CA VAL A 176 -17.11 -6.06 -0.97
C VAL A 176 -17.71 -6.63 0.29
N GLN A 177 -17.24 -7.81 0.69
CA GLN A 177 -17.76 -8.53 1.85
C GLN A 177 -16.67 -8.74 2.90
N LEU A 178 -17.01 -8.41 4.15
CA LEU A 178 -16.12 -8.48 5.30
C LEU A 178 -16.82 -9.18 6.47
N HIS A 179 -16.01 -9.73 7.36
CA HIS A 179 -16.41 -10.15 8.68
C HIS A 179 -15.68 -9.32 9.72
N TRP A 180 -16.44 -8.54 10.47
CA TRP A 180 -15.94 -7.83 11.63
C TRP A 180 -16.05 -8.72 12.85
N LEU A 181 -14.89 -9.11 13.39
CA LEU A 181 -14.77 -9.92 14.59
C LEU A 181 -14.58 -8.98 15.77
N LEU A 182 -15.46 -9.09 16.76
CA LEU A 182 -15.31 -8.47 18.07
C LEU A 182 -15.25 -9.56 19.13
N GLU A 183 -14.33 -9.42 20.07
CA GLU A 183 -14.15 -10.34 21.17
C GLU A 183 -14.04 -9.56 22.48
N ASN A 184 -14.86 -9.95 23.46
CA ASN A 184 -14.76 -9.43 24.81
C ASN A 184 -13.74 -10.24 25.60
N LEU A 185 -12.67 -9.60 26.06
CA LEU A 185 -11.63 -10.23 26.88
C LEU A 185 -11.92 -10.15 28.38
N ARG A 186 -13.02 -9.52 28.77
CA ARG A 186 -13.47 -9.39 30.16
C ARG A 186 -14.54 -10.45 30.48
N SER A 187 -14.79 -10.62 31.78
CA SER A 187 -15.82 -11.52 32.30
C SER A 187 -17.15 -10.81 32.59
N GLU A 188 -17.31 -9.59 32.08
CA GLU A 188 -18.46 -8.71 32.28
C GLU A 188 -19.09 -8.38 30.94
N ASN A 189 -20.40 -8.10 30.93
CA ASN A 189 -21.08 -7.66 29.71
C ASN A 189 -20.58 -6.27 29.30
N LYS A 190 -20.38 -6.06 28.00
CA LYS A 190 -20.02 -4.76 27.44
C LYS A 190 -20.92 -4.41 26.28
N THR A 191 -21.51 -3.22 26.34
CA THR A 191 -22.25 -2.61 25.23
C THR A 191 -21.41 -1.50 24.62
N LEU A 192 -21.28 -1.52 23.31
CA LEU A 192 -20.51 -0.58 22.52
C LEU A 192 -21.35 -0.12 21.32
N LYS A 193 -21.29 1.15 21.02
CA LYS A 193 -21.78 1.71 19.77
C LYS A 193 -20.58 2.03 18.89
N PHE A 194 -20.67 1.70 17.61
CA PHE A 194 -19.62 1.96 16.64
C PHE A 194 -20.16 2.75 15.45
N ASN A 195 -19.38 3.71 15.01
CA ASN A 195 -19.59 4.42 13.75
C ASN A 195 -18.60 3.85 12.73
N LEU A 196 -19.11 3.37 11.60
CA LEU A 196 -18.33 2.81 10.51
C LEU A 196 -18.32 3.80 9.34
N SER A 197 -17.21 3.81 8.61
CA SER A 197 -17.11 4.57 7.37
C SER A 197 -16.25 3.86 6.35
N ALA A 198 -16.51 4.16 5.08
CA ALA A 198 -15.67 3.74 3.97
C ALA A 198 -15.41 4.89 3.00
N GLN A 199 -14.18 4.93 2.51
CA GLN A 199 -13.70 5.93 1.56
C GLN A 199 -12.75 5.26 0.57
N ILE A 200 -12.73 5.76 -0.66
CA ILE A 200 -11.66 5.41 -1.59
C ILE A 200 -10.40 6.17 -1.19
N ILE A 201 -9.25 5.51 -1.28
CA ILE A 201 -7.96 6.14 -1.02
C ILE A 201 -7.07 5.98 -2.24
N THR A 202 -6.25 6.98 -2.49
CA THR A 202 -5.19 6.88 -3.49
C THR A 202 -4.17 5.80 -3.08
N TYR A 203 -3.33 5.36 -4.01
CA TYR A 203 -2.23 4.43 -3.68
C TYR A 203 -1.27 5.02 -2.61
N SER A 204 -1.11 6.35 -2.60
CA SER A 204 -0.34 7.12 -1.60
C SER A 204 -1.06 7.25 -0.25
N GLY A 205 -2.34 6.88 -0.16
CA GLY A 205 -3.12 6.83 1.07
C GLY A 205 -3.93 8.09 1.39
N CYS A 206 -4.01 9.04 0.45
CA CYS A 206 -4.86 10.22 0.57
C CYS A 206 -6.33 9.79 0.46
N PRO A 207 -7.19 10.16 1.43
CA PRO A 207 -8.61 9.84 1.36
C PRO A 207 -9.34 10.73 0.37
N MET A 208 -10.24 10.12 -0.39
CA MET A 208 -11.28 10.78 -1.17
C MET A 208 -12.52 11.01 -0.28
N ASP A 209 -13.57 11.56 -0.87
CA ASP A 209 -14.84 11.76 -0.16
C ASP A 209 -15.40 10.46 0.43
N GLN A 210 -16.04 10.60 1.59
CA GLN A 210 -16.77 9.50 2.20
C GLN A 210 -18.02 9.18 1.39
N PHE A 211 -18.13 7.93 0.94
CA PHE A 211 -19.29 7.46 0.18
C PHE A 211 -20.20 6.54 1.01
N TRP A 212 -19.69 5.94 2.08
CA TRP A 212 -20.45 5.01 2.91
C TRP A 212 -20.22 5.26 4.40
N LYS A 213 -21.31 5.13 5.16
CA LYS A 213 -21.34 5.24 6.62
C LYS A 213 -22.39 4.28 7.18
N ASP A 214 -22.14 3.78 8.38
CA ASP A 214 -23.09 2.95 9.11
C ASP A 214 -22.88 3.10 10.62
N SER A 215 -23.85 2.68 11.43
CA SER A 215 -23.76 2.69 12.89
C SER A 215 -24.28 1.38 13.45
N VAL A 216 -23.46 0.71 14.26
CA VAL A 216 -23.78 -0.61 14.82
C VAL A 216 -23.69 -0.57 16.34
N ASN A 217 -24.79 -0.95 17.00
CA ASN A 217 -24.83 -1.18 18.44
C ASN A 217 -24.57 -2.66 18.71
N VAL A 218 -23.55 -2.96 19.50
CA VAL A 218 -23.11 -4.33 19.81
C VAL A 218 -23.13 -4.53 21.32
N THR A 219 -23.86 -5.55 21.77
CA THR A 219 -23.72 -6.08 23.13
C THR A 219 -22.93 -7.38 23.06
N LEU A 220 -21.89 -7.48 23.89
CA LEU A 220 -21.04 -8.64 24.06
C LEU A 220 -21.19 -9.14 25.50
N GLY A 221 -21.52 -10.42 25.65
CA GLY A 221 -21.47 -11.14 26.92
C GLY A 221 -20.03 -11.41 27.37
N PRO A 222 -19.86 -12.06 28.54
CA PRO A 222 -18.55 -12.39 29.10
C PRO A 222 -17.82 -13.34 28.16
N ARG A 223 -16.58 -13.01 27.78
CA ARG A 223 -15.77 -13.83 26.86
C ARG A 223 -16.44 -14.11 25.50
N GLU A 224 -17.47 -13.38 25.12
CA GLU A 224 -18.18 -13.59 23.85
C GLU A 224 -17.32 -13.13 22.67
N VAL A 225 -17.33 -13.94 21.60
CA VAL A 225 -16.84 -13.55 20.27
C VAL A 225 -18.04 -13.39 19.35
N LYS A 226 -18.22 -12.19 18.80
CA LYS A 226 -19.28 -11.88 17.83
C LYS A 226 -18.67 -11.62 16.46
N LYS A 227 -19.31 -12.20 15.44
CA LYS A 227 -18.95 -12.05 14.03
C LYS A 227 -20.06 -11.29 13.31
N ILE A 228 -19.77 -10.07 12.88
CA ILE A 228 -20.72 -9.18 12.21
C ILE A 228 -20.38 -9.13 10.72
N PRO A 229 -21.26 -9.59 9.82
CA PRO A 229 -21.04 -9.46 8.38
C PRO A 229 -21.24 -7.99 7.96
N LEU A 230 -20.33 -7.49 7.12
CA LEU A 230 -20.46 -6.18 6.49
C LEU A 230 -20.41 -6.37 4.96
N CYS A 231 -21.33 -5.72 4.25
CA CYS A 231 -21.40 -5.75 2.80
C CYS A 231 -21.47 -4.31 2.28
N ILE A 232 -20.55 -3.95 1.38
CA ILE A 232 -20.53 -2.65 0.69
C ILE A 232 -20.70 -2.95 -0.80
N SER A 233 -21.84 -2.59 -1.35
CA SER A 233 -22.20 -2.97 -2.72
C SER A 233 -21.46 -2.16 -3.78
N TYR A 234 -21.23 -2.73 -4.96
CA TYR A 234 -20.57 -2.03 -6.08
C TYR A 234 -21.31 -0.74 -6.46
N SER A 235 -22.64 -0.72 -6.38
CA SER A 235 -23.43 0.48 -6.68
C SER A 235 -23.13 1.65 -5.74
N GLN A 236 -22.68 1.38 -4.51
CA GLN A 236 -22.33 2.41 -3.53
C GLN A 236 -20.92 2.97 -3.75
N TYR A 237 -19.93 2.12 -4.05
CA TYR A 237 -18.53 2.55 -4.13
C TYR A 237 -18.01 2.75 -5.55
N GLY A 238 -18.61 2.09 -6.55
CA GLY A 238 -18.18 2.12 -7.96
C GLY A 238 -17.99 3.52 -8.54
N PRO A 239 -18.93 4.47 -8.31
CA PRO A 239 -18.79 5.85 -8.78
C PRO A 239 -17.58 6.61 -8.21
N TYR A 240 -17.01 6.16 -7.08
CA TYR A 240 -15.92 6.83 -6.37
C TYR A 240 -14.55 6.20 -6.66
N LEU A 241 -14.51 5.08 -7.37
CA LEU A 241 -13.30 4.27 -7.54
C LEU A 241 -12.29 4.93 -8.49
N TYR A 242 -12.78 5.48 -9.62
CA TYR A 242 -11.95 6.11 -10.67
C TYR A 242 -10.73 5.22 -11.02
N ASP A 243 -9.54 5.80 -11.17
CA ASP A 243 -8.27 5.08 -11.39
C ASP A 243 -7.72 4.42 -10.12
N HIS A 244 -8.34 4.64 -8.97
CA HIS A 244 -7.94 4.03 -7.71
C HIS A 244 -8.56 2.64 -7.56
N ASN A 245 -7.99 1.83 -6.69
CA ASN A 245 -8.50 0.48 -6.44
C ASN A 245 -8.36 0.08 -4.97
N ILE A 246 -8.24 1.07 -4.08
CA ILE A 246 -8.09 0.83 -2.65
C ILE A 246 -9.22 1.52 -1.92
N MET A 247 -10.02 0.73 -1.20
CA MET A 247 -11.04 1.22 -0.28
C MET A 247 -10.54 1.06 1.15
N LYS A 248 -10.65 2.11 1.96
CA LYS A 248 -10.42 2.04 3.39
C LYS A 248 -11.75 1.92 4.12
N VAL A 249 -11.85 0.92 4.98
CA VAL A 249 -12.98 0.75 5.91
C VAL A 249 -12.47 0.97 7.33
N VAL A 250 -13.18 1.80 8.10
CA VAL A 250 -12.85 2.13 9.49
C VAL A 250 -14.08 1.93 10.37
N ALA A 251 -13.89 1.35 11.55
CA ALA A 251 -14.88 1.34 12.62
C ALA A 251 -14.29 1.97 13.87
N VAL A 252 -15.00 2.95 14.45
CA VAL A 252 -14.59 3.69 15.65
C VAL A 252 -15.70 3.61 16.70
N SER A 253 -15.36 3.28 17.94
CA SER A 253 -16.36 3.26 19.01
C SER A 253 -16.79 4.68 19.40
N ASP A 254 -18.03 4.80 19.84
CA ASP A 254 -18.57 6.03 20.39
C ASP A 254 -17.83 6.38 21.69
N PRO A 255 -17.27 7.60 21.83
CA PRO A 255 -16.59 8.05 23.04
C PRO A 255 -17.46 7.96 24.31
N GLU A 256 -18.79 7.99 24.17
CA GLU A 256 -19.71 7.81 25.30
C GLU A 256 -19.66 6.39 25.90
N CYS A 257 -19.11 5.40 25.18
CA CYS A 257 -18.96 4.02 25.65
C CYS A 257 -17.69 3.79 26.52
N GLY A 258 -16.91 4.85 26.76
CA GLY A 258 -15.66 4.83 27.51
C GLY A 258 -14.45 5.07 26.63
N GLU A 259 -13.49 4.16 26.66
CA GLU A 259 -12.30 4.24 25.83
C GLU A 259 -12.64 4.13 24.34
N VAL A 260 -12.00 4.97 23.52
CA VAL A 260 -12.21 4.97 22.07
C VAL A 260 -11.38 3.86 21.45
N LEU A 261 -12.04 2.95 20.74
CA LEU A 261 -11.46 1.84 20.02
C LEU A 261 -11.52 2.12 18.53
N MET A 262 -10.50 1.74 17.78
CA MET A 262 -10.51 1.83 16.32
C MET A 262 -9.91 0.58 15.69
N VAL A 263 -10.58 0.11 14.64
CA VAL A 263 -10.03 -0.83 13.68
C VAL A 263 -10.19 -0.27 12.27
N SER A 264 -9.18 -0.49 11.44
CA SER A 264 -9.23 -0.09 10.04
C SER A 264 -8.65 -1.17 9.14
N ARG A 265 -9.12 -1.21 7.89
CA ARG A 265 -8.57 -2.09 6.87
C ARG A 265 -8.59 -1.40 5.53
N ASP A 266 -7.43 -1.44 4.86
CA ASP A 266 -7.34 -1.12 3.44
C ASP A 266 -7.65 -2.38 2.63
N ILE A 267 -8.52 -2.26 1.64
CA ILE A 267 -9.05 -3.34 0.80
C ILE A 267 -8.68 -3.01 -0.63
N VAL A 268 -7.98 -3.94 -1.29
CA VAL A 268 -7.65 -3.81 -2.71
C VAL A 268 -8.76 -4.46 -3.52
N ILE A 269 -9.38 -3.69 -4.41
CA ILE A 269 -10.32 -4.18 -5.42
C ILE A 269 -9.52 -4.62 -6.63
N ASN A 270 -9.64 -5.89 -6.99
CA ASN A 270 -8.86 -6.50 -8.06
C ASN A 270 -9.42 -6.09 -9.42
N ARG A 271 -8.53 -5.78 -10.37
CA ARG A 271 -8.94 -5.51 -11.75
C ARG A 271 -9.07 -6.82 -12.54
N PRO A 272 -10.04 -6.93 -13.45
CA PRO A 272 -10.15 -8.06 -14.37
C PRO A 272 -8.85 -8.24 -15.17
N PRO A 273 -8.37 -9.48 -15.36
CA PRO A 273 -7.13 -9.72 -16.09
C PRO A 273 -7.35 -9.55 -17.60
N VAL A 274 -6.32 -9.03 -18.28
CA VAL A 274 -6.17 -9.19 -19.72
C VAL A 274 -5.39 -10.48 -19.96
N ILE A 275 -5.94 -11.39 -20.75
CA ILE A 275 -5.35 -12.70 -21.02
C ILE A 275 -4.61 -12.63 -22.36
N VAL A 276 -3.33 -12.97 -22.34
CA VAL A 276 -2.47 -13.07 -23.51
C VAL A 276 -2.16 -14.53 -23.78
N LYS A 277 -2.51 -15.01 -24.98
CA LYS A 277 -2.24 -16.38 -25.42
C LYS A 277 -1.47 -16.37 -26.73
N LEU A 278 -0.24 -16.85 -26.71
CA LEU A 278 0.54 -17.08 -27.94
C LEU A 278 -0.11 -18.21 -28.75
N LEU A 279 -0.37 -17.95 -30.04
CA LEU A 279 -0.95 -18.92 -30.96
C LEU A 279 0.12 -19.71 -31.73
N SER A 280 1.33 -19.17 -31.80
CA SER A 280 2.51 -19.83 -32.34
C SER A 280 3.74 -19.52 -31.49
N GLN A 281 4.79 -20.35 -31.63
CA GLN A 281 6.04 -20.11 -30.94
C GLN A 281 6.79 -18.93 -31.61
N PRO A 282 7.12 -17.85 -30.89
CA PRO A 282 7.83 -16.72 -31.47
C PRO A 282 9.21 -17.12 -31.99
N ARG A 283 9.56 -16.65 -33.20
CA ARG A 283 10.90 -16.83 -33.81
C ARG A 283 11.42 -15.49 -34.32
N LEU A 284 12.74 -15.32 -34.29
CA LEU A 284 13.39 -14.09 -34.75
C LEU A 284 13.05 -13.81 -36.21
N LYS A 285 12.57 -12.59 -36.50
CA LYS A 285 12.21 -12.10 -37.83
C LYS A 285 11.12 -12.90 -38.54
N VAL A 286 10.34 -13.70 -37.80
CA VAL A 286 9.19 -14.43 -38.33
C VAL A 286 7.91 -13.90 -37.69
N PRO A 287 6.85 -13.62 -38.47
CA PRO A 287 5.56 -13.24 -37.91
C PRO A 287 5.04 -14.27 -36.91
N CYS A 288 4.55 -13.78 -35.78
CA CYS A 288 3.98 -14.54 -34.69
C CYS A 288 2.65 -13.92 -34.32
N THR A 289 1.68 -14.75 -33.92
CA THR A 289 0.35 -14.29 -33.54
C THR A 289 0.08 -14.55 -32.06
N ALA A 290 -0.61 -13.62 -31.43
CA ALA A 290 -1.17 -13.78 -30.09
C ALA A 290 -2.66 -13.44 -30.11
N GLU A 291 -3.44 -14.19 -29.36
CA GLU A 291 -4.80 -13.83 -29.00
C GLU A 291 -4.74 -13.03 -27.69
N ILE A 292 -5.32 -11.84 -27.71
CA ILE A 292 -5.53 -11.02 -26.52
C ILE A 292 -7.02 -10.99 -26.22
N SER A 293 -7.40 -11.29 -24.99
CA SER A 293 -8.80 -11.31 -24.58
C SER A 293 -9.04 -10.60 -23.26
N PHE A 294 -10.21 -9.98 -23.16
CA PHE A 294 -10.66 -9.26 -21.99
C PHE A 294 -12.17 -9.45 -21.85
N CYS A 295 -12.66 -9.59 -20.61
CA CYS A 295 -14.08 -9.71 -20.32
C CYS A 295 -14.52 -8.49 -19.50
N ASN A 296 -15.56 -7.79 -19.95
CA ASN A 296 -16.20 -6.75 -19.16
C ASN A 296 -16.78 -7.37 -17.88
N PRO A 297 -16.29 -7.03 -16.66
CA PRO A 297 -16.80 -7.64 -15.43
C PRO A 297 -18.11 -6.99 -14.93
N LEU A 298 -18.55 -5.91 -15.57
CA LEU A 298 -19.68 -5.10 -15.12
C LEU A 298 -21.01 -5.58 -15.70
N GLN A 299 -22.07 -5.28 -14.96
CA GLN A 299 -23.46 -5.43 -15.42
C GLN A 299 -23.93 -4.26 -16.31
N GLU A 300 -23.01 -3.41 -16.77
CA GLU A 300 -23.23 -2.23 -17.61
C GLU A 300 -22.18 -2.17 -18.73
N ASP A 301 -22.45 -1.37 -19.75
CA ASP A 301 -21.56 -1.25 -20.91
C ASP A 301 -20.28 -0.45 -20.59
N MET A 302 -19.14 -0.97 -20.99
CA MET A 302 -17.85 -0.28 -20.95
C MET A 302 -17.59 0.44 -22.28
N LYS A 303 -17.59 1.78 -22.25
CA LYS A 303 -17.29 2.65 -23.39
C LYS A 303 -15.81 3.04 -23.46
N ASN A 304 -15.39 3.45 -24.67
CA ASN A 304 -14.05 3.93 -25.00
C ASN A 304 -12.95 2.94 -24.61
N CYS A 305 -13.20 1.64 -24.84
CA CYS A 305 -12.27 0.58 -24.52
C CYS A 305 -11.12 0.56 -25.52
N VAL A 306 -9.90 0.80 -25.05
CA VAL A 306 -8.69 0.83 -25.85
C VAL A 306 -7.67 -0.14 -25.26
N MET A 307 -7.14 -1.03 -26.10
CA MET A 307 -6.12 -1.99 -25.73
C MET A 307 -4.77 -1.56 -26.29
N THR A 308 -3.78 -1.42 -25.41
CA THR A 308 -2.40 -1.06 -25.77
C THR A 308 -1.47 -2.23 -25.49
N LEU A 309 -0.69 -2.62 -26.49
CA LEU A 309 0.27 -3.71 -26.43
C LEU A 309 1.68 -3.18 -26.62
N GLU A 310 2.60 -3.65 -25.78
CA GLU A 310 4.00 -3.31 -25.89
C GLU A 310 4.91 -4.49 -25.54
N GLY A 311 6.15 -4.42 -25.97
CA GLY A 311 7.14 -5.46 -25.66
C GLY A 311 8.46 -5.21 -26.37
N CYS A 312 9.48 -4.82 -25.61
CA CYS A 312 10.82 -4.58 -26.17
C CYS A 312 11.38 -5.88 -26.78
N GLY A 313 11.79 -5.82 -28.04
CA GLY A 313 12.21 -6.99 -28.83
C GLY A 313 11.08 -7.70 -29.58
N LEU A 314 9.80 -7.38 -29.28
CA LEU A 314 8.61 -7.94 -29.95
C LEU A 314 7.94 -6.92 -30.87
N PHE A 315 7.73 -5.70 -30.37
CA PHE A 315 7.16 -4.57 -31.10
C PHE A 315 8.17 -3.44 -31.23
N LYS A 316 8.20 -2.76 -32.39
CA LYS A 316 9.05 -1.56 -32.57
C LYS A 316 8.46 -0.35 -31.85
N GLU A 317 7.14 -0.23 -31.88
CA GLU A 317 6.34 0.80 -31.23
C GLU A 317 5.13 0.14 -30.56
N PRO A 318 4.54 0.73 -29.51
CA PRO A 318 3.31 0.23 -28.93
C PRO A 318 2.20 0.13 -29.98
N MET A 319 1.44 -0.97 -29.94
CA MET A 319 0.28 -1.19 -30.80
C MET A 319 -0.99 -0.85 -30.02
N THR A 320 -1.88 -0.09 -30.63
CA THR A 320 -3.17 0.29 -30.03
C THR A 320 -4.32 -0.28 -30.84
N ILE A 321 -5.30 -0.86 -30.16
CA ILE A 321 -6.50 -1.47 -30.74
C ILE A 321 -7.72 -0.84 -30.08
N ASP A 322 -8.55 -0.17 -30.88
CA ASP A 322 -9.83 0.35 -30.42
C ASP A 322 -10.86 -0.79 -30.38
N LEU A 323 -11.38 -1.08 -29.19
CA LEU A 323 -12.44 -2.06 -28.96
C LEU A 323 -13.83 -1.40 -28.89
N GLY A 324 -13.90 -0.07 -28.89
CA GLY A 324 -15.15 0.69 -28.86
C GLY A 324 -15.92 0.50 -27.56
N THR A 325 -17.15 -0.02 -27.67
CA THR A 325 -18.02 -0.31 -26.52
C THR A 325 -18.14 -1.81 -26.32
N LEU A 326 -17.82 -2.28 -25.12
CA LEU A 326 -18.04 -3.65 -24.69
C LEU A 326 -19.32 -3.71 -23.86
N ALA A 327 -20.31 -4.45 -24.34
CA ALA A 327 -21.56 -4.65 -23.63
C ALA A 327 -21.33 -5.34 -22.27
N SER A 328 -22.31 -5.22 -21.38
CA SER A 328 -22.35 -5.97 -20.11
C SER A 328 -21.94 -7.44 -20.28
N ASN A 329 -20.96 -7.89 -19.48
CA ASN A 329 -20.39 -9.25 -19.52
C ASN A 329 -19.81 -9.71 -20.88
N GLN A 330 -19.64 -8.81 -21.86
CA GLN A 330 -19.09 -9.18 -23.17
C GLN A 330 -17.59 -9.47 -23.07
N GLN A 331 -17.16 -10.53 -23.77
CA GLN A 331 -15.75 -10.82 -23.99
C GLN A 331 -15.26 -10.26 -25.32
N ALA A 332 -14.26 -9.39 -25.28
CA ALA A 332 -13.49 -8.96 -26.43
C ALA A 332 -12.36 -9.96 -26.70
N ARG A 333 -12.15 -10.29 -27.97
CA ARG A 333 -11.00 -11.09 -28.43
C ARG A 333 -10.43 -10.46 -29.68
N THR A 334 -9.11 -10.28 -29.71
CA THR A 334 -8.40 -9.78 -30.88
C THR A 334 -7.17 -10.65 -31.14
N ILE A 335 -6.87 -10.86 -32.41
CA ILE A 335 -5.65 -11.54 -32.84
C ILE A 335 -4.69 -10.47 -33.31
N VAL A 336 -3.50 -10.46 -32.74
CA VAL A 336 -2.45 -9.51 -33.08
C VAL A 336 -1.27 -10.25 -33.68
N GLU A 337 -0.75 -9.69 -34.77
CA GLU A 337 0.48 -10.15 -35.38
C GLU A 337 1.64 -9.24 -34.98
N PHE A 338 2.77 -9.84 -34.61
CA PHE A 338 4.00 -9.15 -34.31
C PHE A 338 5.20 -9.94 -34.82
N THR A 339 6.30 -9.25 -35.12
CA THR A 339 7.52 -9.90 -35.61
C THR A 339 8.68 -9.61 -34.65
N PRO A 340 9.10 -10.59 -33.84
CA PRO A 340 10.24 -10.42 -32.93
C PRO A 340 11.50 -10.01 -33.67
N TYR A 341 12.20 -8.98 -33.17
CA TYR A 341 13.42 -8.45 -33.78
C TYR A 341 14.66 -8.58 -32.89
N ARG A 342 14.51 -9.14 -31.68
CA ARG A 342 15.62 -9.51 -30.79
C ARG A 342 15.50 -10.97 -30.36
N LEU A 343 16.65 -11.58 -30.08
CA LEU A 343 16.74 -12.92 -29.50
C LEU A 343 16.72 -12.82 -27.97
N GLY A 344 16.16 -13.84 -27.33
CA GLY A 344 16.15 -14.00 -25.88
C GLY A 344 14.75 -14.07 -25.29
N SER A 345 14.68 -13.95 -23.96
CA SER A 345 13.43 -13.90 -23.22
C SER A 345 12.85 -12.49 -23.26
N HIS A 346 11.67 -12.34 -23.86
CA HIS A 346 10.97 -11.08 -24.00
C HIS A 346 9.61 -11.13 -23.30
N ARG A 347 9.03 -9.95 -23.02
CA ARG A 347 7.72 -9.82 -22.39
C ARG A 347 6.79 -9.04 -23.31
N LEU A 348 5.59 -9.58 -23.49
CA LEU A 348 4.45 -8.88 -24.07
C LEU A 348 3.60 -8.37 -22.91
N LEU A 349 3.37 -7.06 -22.86
CA LEU A 349 2.48 -6.40 -21.93
C LEU A 349 1.22 -5.97 -22.67
N ALA A 350 0.08 -6.15 -22.03
CA ALA A 350 -1.21 -5.71 -22.54
C ALA A 350 -1.90 -4.87 -21.46
N ASN A 351 -2.28 -3.66 -21.82
CA ASN A 351 -3.03 -2.74 -20.97
C ASN A 351 -4.39 -2.44 -21.61
N LEU A 352 -5.44 -2.39 -20.81
CA LEU A 352 -6.76 -1.94 -21.24
C LEU A 352 -7.10 -0.67 -20.47
N GLY A 353 -7.44 0.39 -21.20
CA GLY A 353 -8.05 1.59 -20.64
C GLY A 353 -9.48 1.75 -21.12
N CYS A 354 -10.35 2.30 -20.28
CA CYS A 354 -11.74 2.61 -20.64
C CYS A 354 -12.26 3.81 -19.84
N HIS A 355 -13.52 4.20 -20.05
CA HIS A 355 -14.12 5.29 -19.27
C HIS A 355 -14.35 4.98 -17.78
N LYS A 356 -14.16 3.74 -17.32
CA LYS A 356 -14.31 3.32 -15.92
C LYS A 356 -12.98 3.19 -15.17
N PHE A 357 -11.91 2.72 -15.84
CA PHE A 357 -10.59 2.46 -15.26
C PHE A 357 -9.50 2.25 -16.32
#